data_AF-A0A8K0RAU0-F1
#
_entry.id   AF-A0A8K0RAU0-F1
#
_cell.length_a   1.000
_cell.length_b   1.000
_cell.length_c   1.000
_cell.angle_alpha   90.00
_cell.angle_beta   90.00
_cell.angle_gamma   90.00
#
_symmetry.space_group_name_H-M   'P 1'
#
loop_
_entity.id
_entity.type
_entity.pdbx_description
1 polymer ?
#
loop_
_entity_poly.entity_id
_entity_poly.type
_entity_poly.pdbx_seq_one_letter_code
_entity_poly.pdbx_strand_id
1 'polypeptide(L)'
;MAVEISSPQKRKSSPNSKLPSASILKTTIQVPMGYATQMKYLLDQQSKQHDRIAELEEENDELRSLKDTQKSLLDRIDALEQRDRNLNARRRECVGQLLNLRTMNQEASNAFDLRAQDIQPDDLEGVLMAYATSITSVLNHHQRVFGQMRANSQLPTYNMAPPTIMPVPVAPMPHIQQAATTLPHLPYPPLYTPQGWCRAHNMPYRCRICGQ
;
A
#
# COMPACT_ATOMS: atom_id res chain seq x y z
N MET A 1 -34.24 20.43 12.89
CA MET A 1 -33.89 21.76 12.36
C MET A 1 -33.10 21.56 11.08
N ALA A 2 -33.78 21.69 9.96
CA ALA A 2 -33.21 21.62 8.62
C ALA A 2 -32.70 23.01 8.24
N VAL A 3 -31.53 23.09 7.63
CA VAL A 3 -31.18 24.16 6.68
C VAL A 3 -30.36 23.51 5.57
N GLU A 4 -31.05 23.26 4.45
CA GLU A 4 -30.44 23.06 3.14
C GLU A 4 -29.76 24.37 2.72
N ILE A 5 -28.51 24.28 2.26
CA ILE A 5 -27.94 25.31 1.38
C ILE A 5 -27.43 24.61 0.14
N SER A 6 -28.32 24.62 -0.85
CA SER A 6 -28.08 24.26 -2.24
C SER A 6 -27.28 25.38 -2.91
N SER A 7 -26.18 25.05 -3.58
CA SER A 7 -25.55 25.94 -4.57
C SER A 7 -24.60 25.19 -5.51
N PRO A 8 -24.39 25.72 -6.73
CA PRO A 8 -24.60 24.93 -7.94
C PRO A 8 -23.32 24.39 -8.60
N GLN A 9 -23.56 23.40 -9.46
CA GLN A 9 -22.62 22.77 -10.39
C GLN A 9 -21.77 23.80 -11.15
N LYS A 10 -20.45 23.67 -11.05
CA LYS A 10 -19.49 24.24 -12.03
C LYS A 10 -19.03 23.14 -12.98
N ARG A 11 -19.87 22.83 -13.98
CA ARG A 11 -19.44 22.07 -15.16
C ARG A 11 -18.45 22.95 -15.94
N LYS A 12 -17.18 22.54 -15.99
CA LYS A 12 -16.23 23.05 -16.99
C LYS A 12 -16.63 22.46 -18.34
N SER A 13 -17.42 23.21 -19.09
CA SER A 13 -17.68 22.96 -20.51
C SER A 13 -16.46 23.41 -21.32
N SER A 14 -15.77 22.46 -21.95
CA SER A 14 -14.81 22.77 -23.02
C SER A 14 -15.53 23.49 -24.17
N PRO A 15 -14.95 24.54 -24.76
CA PRO A 15 -15.51 25.20 -25.92
C PRO A 15 -15.04 24.44 -27.16
N ASN A 16 -15.89 23.58 -27.72
CA ASN A 16 -15.71 23.19 -29.11
C ASN A 16 -17.07 22.90 -29.77
N SER A 17 -17.98 23.87 -29.66
CA SER A 17 -19.06 24.00 -30.62
C SER A 17 -18.49 24.53 -31.93
N LYS A 18 -17.81 23.68 -32.69
CA LYS A 18 -17.75 23.86 -34.13
C LYS A 18 -19.17 23.67 -34.63
N LEU A 19 -19.85 24.80 -34.77
CA LEU A 19 -21.00 24.93 -35.66
C LEU A 19 -20.68 24.17 -36.95
N PRO A 20 -21.59 23.36 -37.50
CA PRO A 20 -21.47 22.97 -38.90
C PRO A 20 -21.56 24.28 -39.69
N SER A 21 -20.39 24.74 -40.14
CA SER A 21 -20.27 25.77 -41.16
C SER A 21 -21.28 25.46 -42.25
N ALA A 22 -22.12 26.43 -42.58
CA ALA A 22 -22.98 26.39 -43.75
C ALA A 22 -22.12 25.95 -44.95
N SER A 23 -22.25 24.68 -45.32
CA SER A 23 -21.64 24.14 -46.52
C SER A 23 -22.40 24.75 -47.67
N ILE A 24 -21.81 25.82 -48.19
CA ILE A 24 -21.98 26.28 -49.57
C ILE A 24 -22.30 25.06 -50.42
N LEU A 25 -23.52 25.02 -50.94
CA LEU A 25 -23.98 24.07 -51.95
C LEU A 25 -22.98 24.15 -53.11
N LYS A 26 -21.94 23.33 -53.06
CA LYS A 26 -21.14 22.98 -54.22
C LYS A 26 -22.03 22.09 -55.05
N THR A 27 -22.91 22.72 -55.83
CA THR A 27 -23.62 22.10 -56.92
C THR A 27 -22.55 21.46 -57.79
N THR A 28 -22.38 20.16 -57.61
CA THR A 28 -21.43 19.38 -58.39
C THR A 28 -22.08 19.28 -59.75
N ILE A 29 -21.48 19.94 -60.75
CA ILE A 29 -21.92 19.90 -62.14
C ILE A 29 -21.94 18.41 -62.54
N GLN A 30 -23.12 17.80 -62.55
CA GLN A 30 -23.32 16.43 -63.01
C GLN A 30 -23.22 16.44 -64.53
N VAL A 31 -22.00 16.24 -65.03
CA VAL A 31 -21.82 15.72 -66.39
C VAL A 31 -22.55 14.37 -66.44
N PRO A 32 -23.40 14.08 -67.45
CA PRO A 32 -24.14 12.83 -67.52
C PRO A 32 -23.17 11.68 -67.75
N MET A 33 -22.69 11.15 -66.64
CA MET A 33 -21.95 9.90 -66.55
C MET A 33 -22.86 8.78 -67.03
N GLY A 34 -22.40 7.93 -67.95
CA GLY A 34 -23.16 6.73 -68.34
C GLY A 34 -23.49 5.88 -67.11
N TYR A 35 -24.60 5.15 -67.13
CA TYR A 35 -25.08 4.36 -65.98
C TYR A 35 -23.98 3.50 -65.31
N ALA A 36 -23.12 2.87 -66.11
CA ALA A 36 -22.00 2.06 -65.62
C ALA A 36 -20.97 2.87 -64.78
N THR A 37 -20.68 4.12 -65.16
CA THR A 37 -19.73 4.95 -64.41
C THR A 37 -20.34 5.52 -63.14
N GLN A 38 -21.66 5.78 -63.13
CA GLN A 38 -22.39 6.13 -61.90
C GLN A 38 -22.38 4.97 -60.89
N MET A 39 -22.63 3.74 -61.35
CA MET A 39 -22.58 2.55 -60.49
C MET A 39 -21.19 2.33 -59.90
N LYS A 40 -20.12 2.48 -60.70
CA LYS A 40 -18.74 2.36 -60.21
C LYS A 40 -18.41 3.42 -59.15
N TYR A 41 -18.88 4.65 -59.34
CA TYR A 41 -18.70 5.73 -58.36
C TYR A 41 -19.40 5.44 -57.03
N LEU A 42 -20.65 4.94 -57.09
CA LEU A 42 -21.38 4.56 -55.88
C LEU A 42 -20.71 3.41 -55.13
N LEU A 43 -20.20 2.40 -55.83
CA LEU A 43 -19.45 1.31 -55.23
C LEU A 43 -18.17 1.80 -54.57
N ASP A 44 -17.42 2.69 -55.21
CA ASP A 44 -16.20 3.28 -54.64
C ASP A 44 -16.51 4.16 -53.41
N GLN A 45 -17.61 4.91 -53.44
CA GLN A 45 -18.08 5.64 -52.24
C GLN A 45 -18.51 4.69 -51.12
N GLN A 46 -19.24 3.62 -51.44
CA GLN A 46 -19.68 2.64 -50.46
C GLN A 46 -18.49 1.92 -49.82
N SER A 47 -17.47 1.57 -50.61
CA SER A 47 -16.22 1.01 -50.10
C SER A 47 -15.54 1.98 -49.14
N LYS A 48 -15.37 3.25 -49.53
CA LYS A 48 -14.76 4.28 -48.66
C LYS A 48 -15.55 4.51 -47.37
N GLN A 49 -16.87 4.49 -47.45
CA GLN A 49 -17.73 4.60 -46.27
C GLN A 49 -17.59 3.38 -45.37
N HIS A 50 -17.54 2.18 -45.93
CA HIS A 50 -17.32 0.95 -45.19
C HIS A 50 -15.98 0.98 -44.44
N ASP A 51 -14.90 1.36 -45.14
CA ASP A 51 -13.57 1.47 -44.53
C ASP A 51 -13.55 2.48 -43.38
N ARG A 52 -14.23 3.63 -43.56
CA ARG A 52 -14.34 4.64 -42.51
C ARG A 52 -15.17 4.18 -41.31
N ILE A 53 -16.21 3.40 -41.53
CA ILE A 53 -17.03 2.82 -40.45
C ILE A 53 -16.18 1.83 -39.66
N ALA A 54 -15.44 0.95 -40.34
CA ALA A 54 -14.56 -0.01 -39.67
C ALA A 54 -13.50 0.67 -38.79
N GLU A 55 -12.87 1.74 -39.28
CA GLU A 55 -11.91 2.55 -38.50
C GLU A 55 -12.56 3.17 -37.25
N LEU A 56 -13.78 3.70 -37.38
CA LEU A 56 -14.53 4.29 -36.26
C LEU A 56 -15.03 3.24 -35.25
N GLU A 57 -15.28 2.01 -35.70
CA GLU A 57 -15.62 0.89 -34.83
C GLU A 57 -14.40 0.46 -34.00
N GLU A 58 -13.22 0.35 -34.63
CA GLU A 58 -11.95 0.09 -33.95
C GLU A 58 -11.63 1.16 -32.90
N GLU A 59 -11.72 2.44 -33.26
CA GLU A 59 -11.50 3.56 -32.31
C GLU A 59 -12.51 3.51 -31.14
N ASN A 60 -13.77 3.13 -31.40
CA ASN A 60 -14.76 2.97 -30.33
C ASN A 60 -14.42 1.83 -29.37
N ASP A 61 -13.92 0.70 -29.88
CA ASP A 61 -13.52 -0.43 -29.06
C ASP A 61 -12.29 -0.07 -28.20
N GLU A 62 -11.34 0.67 -28.75
CA GLU A 62 -10.22 1.23 -27.99
C GLU A 62 -10.71 2.16 -26.87
N LEU A 63 -11.60 3.11 -27.18
CA LEU A 63 -12.17 4.03 -26.19
C LEU A 63 -12.96 3.31 -25.09
N ARG A 64 -13.65 2.21 -25.43
CA ARG A 64 -14.33 1.36 -24.44
C ARG A 64 -13.34 0.68 -23.52
N SER A 65 -12.26 0.11 -24.06
CA SER A 65 -11.21 -0.52 -23.25
C SER A 65 -10.51 0.47 -22.30
N LEU A 66 -10.27 1.70 -22.76
CA LEU A 66 -9.71 2.78 -21.94
C LEU A 66 -10.67 3.19 -20.81
N LYS A 67 -11.98 3.23 -21.09
CA LYS A 67 -12.99 3.52 -20.08
C LYS A 67 -13.05 2.42 -19.01
N ASP A 68 -12.93 1.16 -19.41
CA ASP A 68 -12.94 0.02 -18.48
C ASP A 68 -11.68 0.00 -17.60
N THR A 69 -10.51 0.28 -18.18
CA THR A 69 -9.26 0.42 -17.41
C THR A 69 -9.32 1.62 -16.47
N GLN A 70 -9.84 2.77 -16.91
CA GLN A 70 -10.05 3.93 -16.05
C GLN A 70 -10.98 3.59 -14.87
N LYS A 71 -12.08 2.88 -15.11
CA LYS A 71 -12.99 2.45 -14.04
C LYS A 71 -12.29 1.54 -13.03
N SER A 72 -11.54 0.55 -13.50
CA SER A 72 -10.75 -0.35 -12.64
C SER A 72 -9.73 0.39 -11.78
N LEU A 73 -9.07 1.43 -12.33
CA LEU A 73 -8.15 2.26 -11.57
C LEU A 73 -8.85 3.08 -10.49
N LEU A 74 -10.03 3.64 -10.79
CA LEU A 74 -10.83 4.37 -9.80
C LEU A 74 -11.28 3.46 -8.66
N ASP A 75 -11.79 2.26 -8.98
CA ASP A 75 -12.19 1.27 -7.97
C ASP A 75 -11.00 0.87 -7.07
N ARG A 76 -9.80 0.74 -7.66
CA ARG A 76 -8.57 0.47 -6.90
C ARG A 76 -8.17 1.63 -6.00
N ILE A 77 -8.30 2.87 -6.47
CA ILE A 77 -8.01 4.07 -5.66
C ILE A 77 -8.96 4.11 -4.46
N ASP A 78 -10.26 3.90 -4.67
CA ASP A 78 -11.25 3.88 -3.60
C ASP A 78 -10.96 2.81 -2.54
N ALA A 79 -10.56 1.61 -2.98
CA ALA A 79 -10.17 0.53 -2.07
C ALA A 79 -8.92 0.89 -1.24
N LEU A 80 -7.92 1.55 -1.85
CA LEU A 80 -6.72 2.01 -1.14
C LEU A 80 -7.05 3.12 -0.14
N GLU A 81 -7.88 4.08 -0.52
CA GLU A 81 -8.32 5.13 0.39
C GLU A 81 -9.11 4.58 1.58
N GLN A 82 -9.98 3.60 1.35
CA GLN A 82 -10.72 2.95 2.43
C GLN A 82 -9.78 2.21 3.39
N ARG A 83 -8.76 1.53 2.86
CA ARG A 83 -7.72 0.88 3.67
C ARG A 83 -6.94 1.89 4.50
N ASP A 84 -6.57 3.04 3.93
CA ASP A 84 -5.84 4.09 4.65
C ASP A 84 -6.69 4.73 5.75
N ARG A 85 -7.98 4.96 5.50
CA ARG A 85 -8.93 5.42 6.53
C ARG A 85 -8.98 4.42 7.70
N ASN A 86 -9.04 3.12 7.42
CA ASN A 86 -9.02 2.08 8.45
C ASN A 86 -7.70 2.06 9.23
N LEU A 87 -6.55 2.06 8.55
CA LEU A 87 -5.24 2.08 9.23
C LEU A 87 -5.07 3.31 10.12
N ASN A 88 -5.54 4.47 9.66
CA ASN A 88 -5.51 5.69 10.46
C ASN A 88 -6.46 5.62 11.67
N ALA A 89 -7.62 5.00 11.55
CA ALA A 89 -8.51 4.75 12.69
C ALA A 89 -7.83 3.84 13.73
N ARG A 90 -7.24 2.71 13.29
CA ARG A 90 -6.51 1.79 14.18
C ARG A 90 -5.31 2.43 14.86
N ARG A 91 -4.59 3.34 14.18
CA ARG A 91 -3.50 4.11 14.80
C ARG A 91 -4.01 5.01 15.92
N ARG A 92 -5.12 5.73 15.70
CA ARG A 92 -5.72 6.58 16.74
C ARG A 92 -6.20 5.76 17.93
N GLU A 93 -6.82 4.61 17.68
CA GLU A 93 -7.24 3.68 18.72
C GLU A 93 -6.05 3.17 19.54
N CYS A 94 -4.98 2.72 18.87
CA CYS A 94 -3.75 2.28 19.55
C CYS A 94 -3.13 3.38 20.41
N VAL A 95 -3.06 4.63 19.91
CA VAL A 95 -2.60 5.77 20.72
C VAL A 95 -3.50 5.98 21.94
N GLY A 96 -4.82 5.89 21.78
CA GLY A 96 -5.76 5.96 22.90
C GLY A 96 -5.53 4.85 23.94
N GLN A 97 -5.32 3.60 23.49
CA GLN A 97 -5.01 2.48 24.38
C GLN A 97 -3.69 2.70 25.12
N LEU A 98 -2.64 3.20 24.46
CA LEU A 98 -1.35 3.51 25.10
C LEU A 98 -1.47 4.62 26.15
N LEU A 99 -2.27 5.65 25.88
CA LEU A 99 -2.55 6.70 26.85
C LEU A 99 -3.29 6.15 28.08
N ASN A 100 -4.29 5.29 27.87
CA ASN A 100 -5.01 4.63 28.96
C ASN A 100 -4.08 3.74 29.80
N LEU A 101 -3.20 2.97 29.16
CA LEU A 101 -2.20 2.13 29.85
C LEU A 101 -1.24 2.98 30.67
N ARG A 102 -0.83 4.15 30.18
CA ARG A 102 0.02 5.07 30.93
C ARG A 102 -0.68 5.55 32.21
N THR A 103 -1.93 5.97 32.12
CA THR A 103 -2.71 6.41 33.29
C THR A 103 -2.89 5.27 34.29
N MET A 104 -3.28 4.08 33.82
CA MET A 104 -3.43 2.89 34.67
C MET A 104 -2.13 2.52 35.38
N ASN A 105 -0.99 2.60 34.69
CA ASN A 105 0.31 2.32 35.30
C ASN A 105 0.66 3.34 36.39
N GLN A 106 0.37 4.63 36.15
CA GLN A 106 0.55 5.66 37.16
C GLN A 106 -0.35 5.43 38.39
N GLU A 107 -1.62 5.08 38.19
CA GLU A 107 -2.54 4.74 39.29
C GLU A 107 -2.07 3.50 40.06
N ALA A 108 -1.57 2.48 39.36
CA ALA A 108 -1.01 1.29 39.97
C ALA A 108 0.26 1.60 40.80
N SER A 109 1.17 2.44 40.29
CA SER A 109 2.34 2.91 41.05
C SER A 109 1.92 3.67 42.31
N ASN A 110 0.97 4.61 42.20
CA ASN A 110 0.47 5.35 43.36
C ASN A 110 -0.17 4.41 44.39
N ALA A 111 -0.96 3.42 43.95
CA ALA A 111 -1.57 2.44 44.84
C ALA A 111 -0.53 1.53 45.50
N PHE A 112 0.54 1.18 44.78
CA PHE A 112 1.65 0.43 45.32
C PHE A 112 2.39 1.24 46.39
N ASP A 113 2.74 2.51 46.13
CA ASP A 113 3.46 3.37 47.07
C ASP A 113 2.66 3.61 48.36
N LEU A 114 1.33 3.74 48.26
CA LEU A 114 0.45 3.83 49.42
C LEU A 114 0.46 2.53 50.23
N ARG A 115 0.33 1.36 49.57
CA ARG A 115 0.32 0.07 50.27
C ARG A 115 1.68 -0.33 50.83
N ALA A 116 2.77 0.04 50.16
CA ALA A 116 4.13 -0.24 50.61
C ALA A 116 4.44 0.44 51.95
N GLN A 117 3.76 1.54 52.27
CA GLN A 117 3.88 2.20 53.58
C GLN A 117 3.21 1.40 54.71
N ASP A 118 2.19 0.61 54.40
CA ASP A 118 1.37 -0.14 55.36
C ASP A 118 1.74 -1.63 55.47
N ILE A 119 2.60 -2.14 54.57
CA ILE A 119 2.99 -3.55 54.50
C ILE A 119 4.12 -3.87 55.50
N GLN A 120 3.93 -4.92 56.29
CA GLN A 120 5.01 -5.50 57.10
C GLN A 120 6.04 -6.20 56.19
N PRO A 121 7.34 -6.20 56.55
CA PRO A 121 8.40 -6.75 55.70
C PRO A 121 8.18 -8.23 55.33
N ASP A 122 7.54 -9.01 56.20
CA ASP A 122 7.24 -10.43 55.95
C ASP A 122 6.09 -10.61 54.92
N ASP A 123 5.16 -9.66 54.82
CA ASP A 123 4.06 -9.69 53.85
C ASP A 123 4.49 -9.16 52.46
N LEU A 124 5.55 -8.34 52.41
CA LEU A 124 6.08 -7.76 51.18
C LEU A 124 6.55 -8.83 50.20
N GLU A 125 7.24 -9.86 50.70
CA GLU A 125 7.74 -10.96 49.87
C GLU A 125 6.60 -11.72 49.19
N GLY A 126 5.51 -11.99 49.92
CA GLY A 126 4.32 -12.65 49.39
C GLY A 126 3.64 -11.82 48.29
N VAL A 127 3.51 -10.51 48.50
CA VAL A 127 2.92 -9.61 47.50
C VAL A 127 3.80 -9.51 46.25
N LEU A 128 5.12 -9.44 46.40
CA LEU A 128 6.06 -9.42 45.27
C LEU A 128 6.05 -10.73 44.48
N MET A 129 5.96 -11.89 45.15
CA MET A 129 5.80 -13.18 44.46
C MET A 129 4.48 -13.28 43.68
N ALA A 130 3.37 -12.86 44.29
CA ALA A 130 2.06 -12.84 43.62
C ALA A 130 2.09 -11.92 42.39
N TYR A 131 2.75 -10.76 42.50
CA TYR A 131 2.95 -9.85 41.38
C TYR A 131 3.82 -10.47 40.27
N ALA A 132 4.98 -11.03 40.59
CA ALA A 132 5.89 -11.64 39.62
C ALA A 132 5.25 -12.83 38.87
N THR A 133 4.49 -13.67 39.59
CA THR A 133 3.73 -14.78 38.98
C THR A 133 2.62 -14.27 38.06
N SER A 134 1.91 -13.20 38.44
CA SER A 134 0.89 -12.58 37.59
C SER A 134 1.46 -12.04 36.28
N ILE A 135 2.60 -11.33 36.31
CA ILE A 135 3.31 -10.86 35.11
C ILE A 135 3.68 -12.03 34.21
N THR A 136 4.27 -13.06 34.79
CA THR A 136 4.72 -14.25 34.05
C THR A 136 3.56 -14.94 33.34
N SER A 137 2.40 -15.04 34.00
CA SER A 137 1.17 -15.57 33.40
C SER A 137 0.70 -14.74 32.21
N VAL A 138 0.66 -13.41 32.34
CA VAL A 138 0.28 -12.49 31.25
C VAL A 138 1.26 -12.58 30.08
N LEU A 139 2.56 -12.61 30.35
CA LEU A 139 3.59 -12.76 29.31
C LEU A 139 3.46 -14.09 28.56
N ASN A 140 3.28 -15.20 29.29
CA ASN A 140 3.07 -16.52 28.70
C ASN A 140 1.80 -16.56 27.83
N HIS A 141 0.71 -15.91 28.28
CA HIS A 141 -0.51 -15.80 27.48
C HIS A 141 -0.27 -15.01 26.19
N HIS A 142 0.39 -13.85 26.27
CA HIS A 142 0.74 -13.07 25.08
C HIS A 142 1.64 -13.84 24.12
N GLN A 143 2.65 -14.54 24.63
CA GLN A 143 3.53 -15.37 23.79
C GLN A 143 2.74 -16.46 23.04
N ARG A 144 1.76 -17.10 23.68
CA ARG A 144 0.88 -18.07 23.02
C ARG A 144 0.01 -17.43 21.94
N VAL A 145 -0.62 -16.30 22.25
CA VAL A 145 -1.48 -15.57 21.30
C VAL A 145 -0.68 -15.10 20.08
N PHE A 146 0.51 -14.53 20.29
CA PHE A 146 1.40 -14.16 19.19
C PHE A 146 1.89 -15.36 18.38
N GLY A 147 2.16 -16.50 19.04
CA GLY A 147 2.48 -17.76 18.36
C GLY A 147 1.35 -18.21 17.44
N GLN A 148 0.09 -18.14 17.90
CA GLN A 148 -1.09 -18.49 17.12
C GLN A 148 -1.34 -17.52 15.95
N MET A 149 -1.18 -16.21 16.17
CA MET A 149 -1.33 -15.22 15.10
C MET A 149 -0.28 -15.38 13.99
N ARG A 150 0.94 -15.81 14.33
CA ARG A 150 1.97 -16.17 13.34
C ARG A 150 1.62 -17.43 12.55
N ALA A 151 1.12 -18.47 13.23
CA ALA A 151 0.68 -19.71 12.58
C ALA A 151 -0.47 -19.46 11.58
N ASN A 152 -1.32 -18.47 11.85
CA ASN A 152 -2.46 -18.11 10.99
C ASN A 152 -2.15 -17.02 9.94
N SER A 153 -0.88 -16.66 9.73
CA SER A 153 -0.44 -15.67 8.71
C SER A 153 -0.99 -14.25 8.91
N GLN A 154 -1.59 -13.93 10.07
CA GLN A 154 -2.26 -12.66 10.32
C GLN A 154 -1.29 -11.53 10.70
N LEU A 155 -0.08 -11.88 11.10
CA LEU A 155 1.03 -10.95 11.28
C LEU A 155 2.07 -11.24 10.19
N PRO A 156 2.63 -10.20 9.54
CA PRO A 156 3.84 -10.38 8.76
C PRO A 156 4.86 -11.08 9.65
N THR A 157 5.37 -12.23 9.22
CA THR A 157 6.61 -12.79 9.77
C THR A 157 7.69 -11.76 9.50
N TYR A 158 7.87 -10.82 10.43
CA TYR A 158 9.13 -10.14 10.57
C TYR A 158 10.15 -11.26 10.77
N ASN A 159 10.92 -11.58 9.73
CA ASN A 159 12.15 -12.34 9.82
C ASN A 159 13.17 -11.49 10.60
N MET A 160 12.86 -11.18 11.85
CA MET A 160 13.90 -11.06 12.85
C MET A 160 14.27 -12.52 13.11
N ALA A 161 15.40 -12.95 12.54
CA ALA A 161 16.03 -14.17 13.00
C ALA A 161 16.04 -14.11 14.54
N PRO A 162 15.55 -15.14 15.25
CA PRO A 162 15.65 -15.15 16.70
C PRO A 162 17.11 -14.86 17.06
N PRO A 163 17.40 -14.02 18.08
CA PRO A 163 18.76 -13.92 18.58
C PRO A 163 19.10 -15.31 19.08
N THR A 164 19.84 -16.07 18.28
CA THR A 164 20.37 -17.35 18.68
C THR A 164 21.35 -17.03 19.80
N ILE A 165 20.89 -17.14 21.04
CA ILE A 165 21.76 -17.29 22.20
C ILE A 165 22.37 -18.68 22.02
N MET A 166 23.38 -18.77 21.16
CA MET A 166 24.25 -19.93 21.11
C MET A 166 25.11 -19.85 22.38
N PRO A 167 25.19 -20.93 23.17
CA PRO A 167 26.14 -21.00 24.27
C PRO A 167 27.54 -20.89 23.68
N VAL A 168 28.28 -19.87 24.14
CA VAL A 168 29.66 -19.61 23.75
C VAL A 168 30.54 -20.81 24.12
N PRO A 169 31.12 -21.55 23.15
CA PRO A 169 32.24 -22.42 23.42
C PRO A 169 33.50 -21.57 23.24
N VAL A 170 34.21 -21.32 24.34
CA VAL A 170 35.55 -20.73 24.31
C VAL A 170 36.48 -21.75 23.63
N ALA A 171 36.89 -21.47 22.38
CA ALA A 171 37.99 -22.17 21.72
C ALA A 171 38.63 -21.27 20.63
N PRO A 172 39.94 -21.42 20.38
CA PRO A 172 40.83 -20.32 20.02
C PRO A 172 40.82 -20.01 18.52
N MET A 173 40.96 -18.72 18.22
CA MET A 173 41.18 -18.17 16.87
C MET A 173 42.31 -18.87 16.12
N PRO A 174 42.10 -19.22 14.84
CA PRO A 174 43.13 -19.16 13.84
C PRO A 174 42.75 -18.13 12.76
N HIS A 175 43.66 -17.16 12.62
CA HIS A 175 44.01 -16.45 11.40
C HIS A 175 43.14 -16.73 10.16
N ILE A 176 42.30 -15.76 9.78
CA ILE A 176 41.69 -15.72 8.44
C ILE A 176 42.81 -15.30 7.48
N GLN A 177 43.47 -16.29 6.88
CA GLN A 177 44.18 -16.12 5.62
C GLN A 177 43.17 -16.19 4.48
N GLN A 178 43.35 -15.26 3.56
CA GLN A 178 42.59 -15.06 2.34
C GLN A 178 42.50 -16.37 1.54
N ALA A 179 41.29 -16.83 1.26
CA ALA A 179 41.04 -17.77 0.18
C ALA A 179 40.05 -17.11 -0.79
N ALA A 180 40.63 -16.59 -1.88
CA ALA A 180 39.92 -16.19 -3.07
C ALA A 180 39.05 -17.36 -3.56
N THR A 181 37.74 -17.19 -3.55
CA THR A 181 36.83 -17.92 -4.42
C THR A 181 35.91 -16.92 -5.10
N THR A 182 36.26 -16.68 -6.36
CA THR A 182 35.47 -16.09 -7.44
C THR A 182 33.96 -16.20 -7.27
N LEU A 183 33.32 -15.09 -6.89
CA LEU A 183 31.91 -14.81 -7.13
C LEU A 183 31.81 -13.37 -7.66
N PRO A 184 30.96 -13.11 -8.67
CA PRO A 184 30.99 -11.89 -9.45
C PRO A 184 30.71 -10.70 -8.54
N HIS A 185 31.53 -9.67 -8.69
CA HIS A 185 31.43 -8.34 -8.06
C HIS A 185 29.98 -7.96 -7.75
N LEU A 186 29.51 -8.21 -6.52
CA LEU A 186 28.20 -7.69 -6.12
C LEU A 186 28.36 -6.17 -6.00
N PRO A 187 27.58 -5.35 -6.74
CA PRO A 187 27.70 -3.90 -6.71
C PRO A 187 27.26 -3.26 -5.38
N TYR A 188 26.88 -4.07 -4.39
CA TYR A 188 26.34 -3.61 -3.12
C TYR A 188 26.97 -4.35 -1.93
N PRO A 189 27.15 -3.67 -0.78
CA PRO A 189 27.58 -4.29 0.46
C PRO A 189 26.61 -5.43 0.88
N PRO A 190 27.09 -6.45 1.62
CA PRO A 190 26.31 -7.65 1.98
C PRO A 190 25.01 -7.39 2.77
N LEU A 191 24.81 -6.15 3.25
CA LEU A 191 23.63 -5.69 3.98
C LEU A 191 22.53 -5.11 3.09
N TYR A 192 22.75 -5.01 1.78
CA TYR A 192 21.79 -4.45 0.82
C TYR A 192 21.17 -5.52 -0.06
N THR A 193 19.94 -5.27 -0.50
CA THR A 193 19.28 -6.07 -1.53
C THR A 193 19.82 -5.70 -2.91
N PRO A 194 19.66 -6.59 -3.92
CA PRO A 194 19.99 -6.26 -5.32
C PRO A 194 19.27 -5.01 -5.84
N GLN A 195 18.13 -4.66 -5.25
CA GLN A 195 17.33 -3.48 -5.54
C GLN A 195 17.83 -2.20 -4.84
N GLY A 196 18.95 -2.27 -4.11
CA GLY A 196 19.55 -1.11 -3.43
C GLY A 196 18.90 -0.73 -2.10
N TRP A 197 18.24 -1.67 -1.40
CA TRP A 197 17.61 -1.42 -0.10
C TRP A 197 18.40 -2.03 1.04
N CYS A 198 18.57 -1.31 2.14
CA CYS A 198 19.16 -1.85 3.36
C CYS A 198 18.21 -2.87 4.00
N ARG A 199 18.65 -4.12 4.18
CA ARG A 199 17.83 -5.18 4.77
C ARG A 199 17.48 -4.91 6.24
N ALA A 200 18.37 -4.24 6.97
CA ALA A 200 18.19 -3.95 8.39
C ALA A 200 17.16 -2.83 8.66
N HIS A 201 17.11 -1.83 7.78
CA HIS A 201 16.35 -0.59 8.02
C HIS A 201 15.27 -0.31 6.97
N ASN A 202 15.17 -1.13 5.94
CA ASN A 202 14.24 -0.97 4.82
C ASN A 202 14.24 0.47 4.26
N MET A 203 15.43 0.99 3.98
CA MET A 203 15.66 2.30 3.37
C MET A 203 16.53 2.18 2.11
N PRO A 204 16.36 3.05 1.10
CA PRO A 204 17.21 3.05 -0.09
C PRO A 204 18.67 3.39 0.23
N TYR A 205 19.59 2.90 -0.60
CA TYR A 205 21.02 3.15 -0.50
C TYR A 205 21.35 4.64 -0.73
N ARG A 206 22.22 5.28 0.06
CA ARG A 206 22.93 4.79 1.27
C ARG A 206 22.05 4.90 2.51
N CYS A 207 21.90 3.81 3.26
CA CYS A 207 21.24 3.84 4.56
C CYS A 207 22.08 4.66 5.54
N ARG A 208 21.51 5.75 6.07
CA ARG A 208 22.20 6.64 7.03
C ARG A 208 22.58 5.98 8.35
N ILE A 209 21.97 4.84 8.67
CA ILE A 209 22.22 4.10 9.92
C ILE A 209 23.34 3.08 9.75
N CYS A 210 23.47 2.46 8.56
CA CYS A 210 24.54 1.49 8.27
C CYS A 210 25.74 2.09 7.53
N GLY A 211 25.68 3.38 7.17
CA GLY A 211 26.65 4.05 6.30
C GLY A 211 27.49 5.12 7.00
N GLN A 212 27.66 5.01 8.33
CA GLN A 212 28.76 5.66 9.05
C GLN A 212 29.98 4.73 9.04
#